data_AF-A0A925JQL2-F1
#
_entry.id   AF-A0A925JQL2-F1
#
_cell.length_a   1.000
_cell.length_b   1.000
_cell.length_c   1.000
_cell.angle_alpha   90.00
_cell.angle_beta   90.00
_cell.angle_gamma   90.00
#
_symmetry.space_group_name_H-M   'P 1'
#
loop_
_entity.id
_entity.type
_entity.pdbx_description
1 polymer ?
#
loop_
_entity_poly.entity_id
_entity_poly.type
_entity_poly.pdbx_seq_one_letter_code
_entity_poly.pdbx_strand_id
1 'polypeptide(L)'
;MKLKSQILLLGVVGLVMTALVGGTGLFNASKLSVAFDNSINMGLALQKSQEADMMHDAIRGDVLLALLSAQTNNAADLADSQKDLQEHAANFSKALTEMQAAPLSDNAKNVVAKVGPALKAYVASASAVQQLAATDAQAAIAAMPEFQKAFKALEDTMEEQSGAIEQDVEAYSVEAKSRAASATWQVGVGLAIAAALLVFASVWLANQMAEPMAHAVRVADRLAEGDLTSTVRPSGNDETIRLLKAMDRMQESFGGIVRVVQSNAQNVATSSAEIAQGNNDLSARTEQQASALEETAASMEELGSTVKQNADSARQANQLAMNASTVAIKGGEVVGQVVETMKGINESSRRISDIISVIDGIAFQTNILALNAAVEAARAGEQG
;
A
#
# COMPACT_ATOMS: atom_id res chain seq x y z
N MET A 1 7.63 5.83 14.57
CA MET A 1 6.49 5.35 15.39
C MET A 1 5.58 4.52 14.51
N LYS A 2 4.94 3.50 15.07
CA LYS A 2 3.92 2.73 14.36
C LYS A 2 2.68 3.58 14.09
N LEU A 3 2.05 3.39 12.93
CA LEU A 3 0.82 4.08 12.55
C LEU A 3 -0.27 3.96 13.63
N LYS A 4 -0.45 2.74 14.15
CA LYS A 4 -1.39 2.45 15.24
C LYS A 4 -1.15 3.34 16.46
N SER A 5 0.12 3.54 16.84
CA SER A 5 0.48 4.37 17.99
C SER A 5 0.18 5.84 17.74
N GLN A 6 0.36 6.33 16.51
CA GLN A 6 0.05 7.72 16.16
C GLN A 6 -1.47 7.99 16.18
N ILE A 7 -2.28 7.06 15.65
CA ILE A 7 -3.74 7.15 15.69
C ILE A 7 -4.27 7.09 17.13
N LEU A 8 -3.75 6.17 17.95
CA LEU A 8 -4.12 6.09 19.36
C LEU A 8 -3.75 7.36 20.12
N LEU A 9 -2.58 7.94 19.83
CA LEU A 9 -2.15 9.20 20.45
C LEU A 9 -3.11 10.35 20.12
N LEU A 10 -3.58 10.46 18.87
CA LEU A 10 -4.61 11.44 18.49
C LEU A 10 -5.90 11.25 19.30
N GLY A 11 -6.36 10.00 19.45
CA GLY A 11 -7.55 9.68 20.25
C GLY A 11 -7.38 10.03 21.73
N VAL A 12 -6.23 9.74 22.32
CA VAL A 12 -5.90 10.10 23.71
C VAL A 12 -5.85 11.61 23.90
N VAL A 13 -5.22 12.34 22.97
CA VAL A 13 -5.20 13.82 23.00
C VAL A 13 -6.63 14.37 22.95
N GLY A 14 -7.49 13.86 22.06
CA GLY A 14 -8.89 14.26 22.01
C GLY A 14 -9.66 14.01 23.31
N LEU A 15 -9.46 12.85 23.94
CA LEU A 15 -10.07 12.54 25.23
C LEU A 15 -9.57 13.46 26.36
N VAL A 16 -8.26 13.72 26.42
CA VAL A 16 -7.67 14.63 27.41
C VAL A 16 -8.20 16.05 27.23
N MET A 17 -8.27 16.56 26.00
CA MET A 17 -8.82 17.90 25.73
C MET A 17 -10.30 17.99 26.10
N THR A 18 -11.08 16.94 25.80
CA THR A 18 -12.50 16.89 26.20
C THR A 18 -12.65 16.90 27.72
N ALA A 19 -11.84 16.11 28.43
CA ALA A 19 -11.84 16.07 29.89
C ALA A 19 -11.42 17.40 30.52
N LEU A 20 -10.41 18.08 29.96
CA LEU A 20 -9.96 19.39 30.42
C LEU A 20 -11.03 20.46 30.21
N VAL A 21 -11.58 20.57 29.00
CA VAL A 21 -12.64 21.56 28.71
C VAL A 21 -13.89 21.26 29.53
N GLY A 22 -14.34 20.01 29.58
CA GLY A 22 -15.48 19.58 30.40
C GLY A 22 -15.26 19.85 31.89
N GLY A 23 -14.06 19.56 32.40
CA GLY A 23 -13.68 19.83 33.79
C GLY A 23 -13.69 21.32 34.12
N THR A 24 -13.13 22.17 33.25
CA THR A 24 -13.21 23.64 33.43
C THR A 24 -14.65 24.16 33.37
N GLY A 25 -15.49 23.59 32.50
CA GLY A 25 -16.91 23.90 32.42
C GLY A 25 -17.65 23.57 33.72
N LEU A 26 -17.46 22.35 34.25
CA LEU A 26 -18.07 21.92 35.51
C LEU A 26 -17.60 22.75 36.71
N PHE A 27 -16.30 23.07 36.76
CA PHE A 27 -15.73 23.91 37.83
C PHE A 27 -16.27 25.33 37.80
N ASN A 28 -16.44 25.92 36.62
CA ASN A 28 -17.02 27.24 36.49
C ASN A 28 -18.53 27.23 36.75
N ALA A 29 -19.25 26.18 36.34
CA ALA A 29 -20.66 26.01 36.62
C ALA A 29 -20.94 25.92 38.13
N SER A 30 -20.11 25.20 38.90
CA SER A 30 -20.29 25.13 40.36
C SER A 30 -20.05 26.47 41.05
N LYS A 31 -19.02 27.22 40.64
CA LYS A 31 -18.77 28.58 41.14
C LYS A 31 -19.88 29.57 40.78
N LEU A 32 -20.43 29.43 39.57
CA LEU A 32 -21.52 30.28 39.09
C LEU A 32 -22.82 29.98 39.83
N SER A 33 -23.11 28.69 40.12
CA SER A 33 -24.25 28.28 40.95
C SER A 33 -24.21 28.96 42.32
N VAL A 34 -23.06 28.90 43.03
CA VAL A 34 -22.92 29.54 44.34
C VAL A 34 -23.09 31.07 44.26
N ALA A 35 -22.57 31.70 43.20
CA ALA A 35 -22.74 33.15 43.00
C ALA A 35 -24.22 33.52 42.75
N PHE A 36 -24.96 32.70 41.99
CA PHE A 36 -26.39 32.89 41.77
C PHE A 36 -27.20 32.64 43.05
N ASP A 37 -26.90 31.57 43.81
CA ASP A 37 -27.57 31.28 45.08
C ASP A 37 -27.42 32.45 46.06
N ASN A 38 -26.22 33.02 46.16
CA ASN A 38 -25.97 34.22 46.96
C ASN A 38 -26.76 35.43 46.45
N SER A 39 -26.78 35.66 45.13
CA SER A 39 -27.57 36.74 44.53
C SER A 39 -29.07 36.60 44.77
N ILE A 40 -29.61 35.38 44.74
CA ILE A 40 -31.03 35.09 45.04
C ILE A 40 -31.32 35.35 46.52
N ASN A 41 -30.48 34.82 47.42
CA ASN A 41 -30.64 35.02 48.86
C ASN A 41 -30.52 36.50 49.27
N MET A 42 -29.72 37.28 48.53
CA MET A 42 -29.61 38.72 48.72
C MET A 42 -30.88 39.47 48.26
N GLY A 43 -31.49 39.04 47.15
CA GLY A 43 -32.81 39.53 46.74
C GLY A 43 -33.89 39.24 47.78
N LEU A 44 -33.85 38.06 48.41
CA LEU A 44 -34.72 37.74 49.55
C LEU A 44 -34.47 38.64 50.76
N ALA A 45 -33.21 38.98 51.07
CA ALA A 45 -32.89 39.92 52.15
C ALA A 45 -33.47 41.33 51.89
N LEU A 46 -33.38 41.81 50.63
CA LEU A 46 -34.00 43.08 50.23
C LEU A 46 -35.53 43.03 50.37
N GLN A 47 -36.16 41.94 49.93
CA GLN A 47 -37.60 41.72 50.12
C GLN A 47 -37.96 41.79 51.62
N LYS A 48 -37.16 41.19 52.50
CA LYS A 48 -37.39 41.25 53.94
C LYS A 48 -37.18 42.64 54.53
N SER A 49 -36.26 43.42 53.97
CA SER A 49 -36.11 44.85 54.31
C SER A 49 -37.38 45.63 53.97
N GLN A 50 -37.97 45.37 52.80
CA GLN A 50 -39.25 45.98 52.39
C GLN A 50 -40.42 45.51 53.25
N GLU A 51 -40.44 44.24 53.65
CA GLU A 51 -41.43 43.74 54.62
C GLU A 51 -41.32 44.45 55.97
N ALA A 52 -40.09 44.69 56.46
CA ALA A 52 -39.87 45.46 57.68
C ALA A 52 -40.35 46.92 57.55
N ASP A 53 -40.10 47.56 56.41
CA ASP A 53 -40.60 48.91 56.08
C ASP A 53 -42.13 48.98 56.10
N MET A 54 -42.81 48.00 55.48
CA MET A 54 -44.27 47.91 55.57
C MET A 54 -44.76 47.74 57.02
N MET A 55 -44.04 46.96 57.86
CA MET A 55 -44.41 46.79 59.26
C MET A 55 -44.14 48.05 60.10
N HIS A 56 -43.13 48.87 59.75
CA HIS A 56 -42.87 50.16 60.38
C HIS A 56 -44.07 51.10 60.25
N ASP A 57 -44.57 51.23 59.02
CA ASP A 57 -45.75 52.01 58.68
C ASP A 57 -47.02 51.43 59.29
N ALA A 58 -47.17 50.11 59.30
CA ALA A 58 -48.31 49.43 59.91
C ALA A 58 -48.42 49.73 61.42
N ILE A 59 -47.30 49.65 62.16
CA ILE A 59 -47.24 50.02 63.59
C ILE A 59 -47.64 51.49 63.80
N ARG A 60 -47.25 52.38 62.89
CA ARG A 60 -47.69 53.79 62.94
C ARG A 60 -49.20 53.90 62.73
N GLY A 61 -49.73 53.13 61.78
CA GLY A 61 -51.17 52.97 61.55
C GLY A 61 -51.90 52.54 62.82
N ASP A 62 -51.39 51.54 63.54
CA ASP A 62 -51.99 51.02 64.77
C ASP A 62 -52.05 52.07 65.88
N VAL A 63 -51.01 52.89 66.00
CA VAL A 63 -50.97 54.00 66.97
C VAL A 63 -51.97 55.09 66.61
N LEU A 64 -52.06 55.47 65.33
CA LEU A 64 -53.01 56.47 64.86
C LEU A 64 -54.46 55.96 64.99
N LEU A 65 -54.71 54.69 64.72
CA LEU A 65 -56.01 54.05 64.92
C LEU A 65 -56.37 54.08 66.41
N ALA A 66 -55.46 53.72 67.31
CA ALA A 66 -55.71 53.78 68.76
C ALA A 66 -56.09 55.20 69.23
N LEU A 67 -55.42 56.24 68.72
CA LEU A 67 -55.77 57.63 69.02
C LEU A 67 -57.15 58.03 68.50
N LEU A 68 -57.48 57.65 67.26
CA LEU A 68 -58.79 57.91 66.67
C LEU A 68 -59.90 57.21 67.46
N SER A 69 -59.67 55.94 67.83
CA SER A 69 -60.58 55.12 68.63
C SER A 69 -60.82 55.72 70.01
N ALA A 70 -59.77 56.27 70.66
CA ALA A 70 -59.89 56.97 71.93
C ALA A 70 -60.72 58.26 71.83
N GLN A 71 -60.63 59.01 70.72
CA GLN A 71 -61.43 60.22 70.49
C GLN A 71 -62.89 59.91 70.13
N THR A 72 -63.12 58.79 69.45
CA THR A 72 -64.45 58.38 68.96
C THR A 72 -65.17 57.41 69.89
N ASN A 73 -64.53 57.02 71.01
CA ASN A 73 -65.01 56.00 71.96
C ASN A 73 -65.29 54.63 71.30
N ASN A 74 -64.50 54.24 70.29
CA ASN A 74 -64.63 52.94 69.65
C ASN A 74 -63.71 51.89 70.31
N ALA A 75 -64.22 51.17 71.31
CA ALA A 75 -63.46 50.17 72.06
C ALA A 75 -63.06 48.93 71.22
N ALA A 76 -63.81 48.61 70.15
CA ALA A 76 -63.48 47.48 69.28
C ALA A 76 -62.23 47.77 68.46
N ASP A 77 -62.20 48.90 67.76
CA ASP A 77 -61.04 49.34 66.96
C ASP A 77 -59.80 49.57 67.83
N LEU A 78 -59.96 50.00 69.08
CA LEU A 78 -58.85 50.10 70.03
C LEU A 78 -58.27 48.72 70.37
N ALA A 79 -59.11 47.72 70.63
CA ALA A 79 -58.66 46.35 70.90
C ALA A 79 -57.99 45.73 69.68
N ASP A 80 -58.51 45.97 68.48
CA ASP A 80 -57.91 45.53 67.22
C ASP A 80 -56.54 46.17 67.02
N SER A 81 -56.41 47.49 67.23
CA SER A 81 -55.11 48.17 67.12
C SER A 81 -54.04 47.62 68.07
N GLN A 82 -54.43 47.20 69.28
CA GLN A 82 -53.52 46.61 70.26
C GLN A 82 -53.05 45.20 69.86
N LYS A 83 -53.94 44.43 69.21
CA LYS A 83 -53.62 43.12 68.68
C LYS A 83 -52.71 43.25 67.45
N ASP A 84 -53.06 44.13 66.52
CA ASP A 84 -52.32 44.36 65.28
C ASP A 84 -50.90 44.88 65.57
N LEU A 85 -50.73 45.75 66.59
CA LEU A 85 -49.41 46.17 67.04
C LEU A 85 -48.50 44.99 67.38
N GLN A 86 -49.02 43.99 68.10
CA GLN A 86 -48.23 42.81 68.47
C GLN A 86 -47.89 41.95 67.26
N GLU A 87 -48.84 41.79 66.33
CA GLU A 87 -48.64 41.04 65.10
C GLU A 87 -47.61 41.70 64.19
N HIS A 88 -47.75 43.00 63.92
CA HIS A 88 -46.83 43.77 63.10
C HIS A 88 -45.43 43.82 63.73
N ALA A 89 -45.33 44.00 65.06
CA ALA A 89 -44.04 43.93 65.77
C ALA A 89 -43.37 42.56 65.65
N ALA A 90 -44.15 41.46 65.76
CA ALA A 90 -43.63 40.11 65.60
C ALA A 90 -43.15 39.84 64.16
N ASN A 91 -43.93 40.28 63.17
CA ASN A 91 -43.59 40.15 61.75
C ASN A 91 -42.33 40.97 61.40
N PHE A 92 -42.21 42.19 61.94
CA PHE A 92 -40.99 42.98 61.80
C PHE A 92 -39.78 42.24 62.40
N SER A 93 -39.89 41.75 63.63
CA SER A 93 -38.80 41.02 64.29
C SER A 93 -38.41 39.74 63.53
N LYS A 94 -39.38 39.07 62.90
CA LYS A 94 -39.14 37.91 62.03
C LYS A 94 -38.37 38.31 60.78
N ALA A 95 -38.78 39.40 60.11
CA ALA A 95 -38.07 39.93 58.94
C ALA A 95 -36.61 40.28 59.27
N LEU A 96 -36.34 40.91 60.42
CA LEU A 96 -34.97 41.15 60.91
C LEU A 96 -34.16 39.87 61.10
N THR A 97 -34.77 38.82 61.65
CA THR A 97 -34.08 37.54 61.86
C THR A 97 -33.74 36.86 60.53
N GLU A 98 -34.67 36.88 59.58
CA GLU A 98 -34.46 36.31 58.24
C GLU A 98 -33.41 37.11 57.45
N MET A 99 -33.36 38.44 57.60
CA MET A 99 -32.29 39.27 57.04
C MET A 99 -30.91 38.93 57.63
N GLN A 100 -30.80 38.74 58.95
CA GLN A 100 -29.53 38.39 59.58
C GLN A 100 -29.00 37.01 59.16
N ALA A 101 -29.89 36.10 58.78
CA ALA A 101 -29.53 34.77 58.28
C ALA A 101 -29.06 34.77 56.81
N ALA A 102 -29.33 35.84 56.06
CA ALA A 102 -28.89 35.98 54.67
C ALA A 102 -27.36 36.17 54.58
N PRO A 103 -26.74 35.88 53.41
CA PRO A 103 -25.30 36.05 53.19
C PRO A 103 -24.89 37.52 53.03
N LEU A 104 -25.27 38.35 54.01
CA LEU A 104 -24.92 39.77 54.11
C LEU A 104 -23.43 39.95 54.42
N SER A 105 -22.87 41.05 53.92
CA SER A 105 -21.55 41.54 54.31
C SER A 105 -21.51 41.84 55.81
N ASP A 106 -20.30 41.88 56.38
CA ASP A 106 -20.13 42.22 57.79
C ASP A 106 -20.67 43.62 58.10
N ASN A 107 -20.57 44.56 57.15
CA ASN A 107 -21.16 45.88 57.26
C ASN A 107 -22.69 45.80 57.34
N ALA A 108 -23.34 45.16 56.36
CA ALA A 108 -24.79 45.04 56.33
C ALA A 108 -25.32 44.30 57.57
N LYS A 109 -24.66 43.22 58.02
CA LYS A 109 -25.02 42.52 59.27
C LYS A 109 -24.97 43.43 60.49
N ASN A 110 -23.93 44.25 60.61
CA ASN A 110 -23.79 45.18 61.72
C ASN A 110 -24.90 46.23 61.70
N VAL A 111 -25.28 46.74 60.52
CA VAL A 111 -26.36 47.73 60.39
C VAL A 111 -27.72 47.09 60.71
N VAL A 112 -28.03 45.91 60.17
CA VAL A 112 -29.26 45.16 60.49
C VAL A 112 -29.39 44.93 62.00
N ALA A 113 -28.29 44.62 62.68
CA ALA A 113 -28.29 44.41 64.14
C ALA A 113 -28.65 45.67 64.95
N LYS A 114 -28.42 46.88 64.42
CA LYS A 114 -28.81 48.15 65.06
C LYS A 114 -30.33 48.38 65.06
N VAL A 115 -31.05 47.78 64.12
CA VAL A 115 -32.50 47.97 63.97
C VAL A 115 -33.28 47.32 65.09
N GLY A 116 -32.80 46.18 65.63
CA GLY A 116 -33.46 45.47 66.72
C GLY A 116 -33.71 46.32 67.99
N PRO A 117 -32.69 47.02 68.53
CA PRO A 117 -32.87 47.97 69.62
C PRO A 117 -33.84 49.12 69.30
N ALA A 118 -33.75 49.71 68.10
CA ALA A 118 -34.63 50.79 67.66
C ALA A 118 -36.09 50.32 67.54
N LEU A 119 -36.32 49.12 67.00
CA LEU A 119 -37.62 48.47 66.94
C LEU A 119 -38.22 48.27 68.33
N LYS A 120 -37.44 47.79 69.29
CA LYS A 120 -37.91 47.62 70.67
C LYS A 120 -38.35 48.94 71.29
N ALA A 121 -37.59 50.02 71.09
CA ALA A 121 -37.93 51.34 71.59
C ALA A 121 -39.21 51.89 70.91
N TYR A 122 -39.33 51.70 69.59
CA TYR A 122 -40.50 52.08 68.82
C TYR A 122 -41.76 51.35 69.27
N VAL A 123 -41.73 50.02 69.37
CA VAL A 123 -42.86 49.20 69.85
C VAL A 123 -43.23 49.54 71.30
N ALA A 124 -42.25 49.81 72.16
CA ALA A 124 -42.51 50.25 73.54
C ALA A 124 -43.23 51.61 73.58
N SER A 125 -42.81 52.57 72.76
CA SER A 125 -43.48 53.87 72.65
C SER A 125 -44.89 53.75 72.06
N ALA A 126 -45.08 52.87 71.06
CA ALA A 126 -46.38 52.57 70.48
C ALA A 126 -47.35 51.98 71.53
N SER A 127 -46.88 50.99 72.28
CA SER A 127 -47.66 50.36 73.36
C SER A 127 -48.02 51.36 74.45
N ALA A 128 -47.11 52.28 74.82
CA ALA A 128 -47.39 53.33 75.78
C ALA A 128 -48.53 54.27 75.31
N VAL A 129 -48.51 54.68 74.04
CA VAL A 129 -49.61 55.48 73.46
C VAL A 129 -50.93 54.71 73.47
N GLN A 130 -50.93 53.43 73.09
CA GLN A 130 -52.14 52.60 73.09
C GLN A 130 -52.71 52.34 74.49
N GLN A 131 -51.85 52.20 75.51
CA GLN A 131 -52.27 52.05 76.90
C GLN A 131 -52.90 53.35 77.44
N LEU A 132 -52.32 54.51 77.13
CA LEU A 132 -52.91 55.80 77.46
C LEU A 132 -54.21 56.02 76.71
N ALA A 133 -54.29 55.65 75.43
CA ALA A 133 -55.51 55.77 74.62
C ALA A 133 -56.71 55.01 75.20
N ALA A 134 -56.46 53.93 75.96
CA ALA A 134 -57.51 53.18 76.66
C ALA A 134 -58.10 53.88 77.89
N THR A 135 -57.43 54.91 78.43
CA THR A 135 -57.79 55.54 79.71
C THR A 135 -57.93 57.05 79.64
N ASP A 136 -57.07 57.72 78.86
CA ASP A 136 -57.02 59.17 78.68
C ASP A 136 -56.50 59.53 77.28
N ALA A 137 -57.43 59.96 76.42
CA ALA A 137 -57.11 60.38 75.05
C ALA A 137 -56.15 61.59 75.00
N GLN A 138 -56.23 62.51 75.96
CA GLN A 138 -55.36 63.70 75.98
C GLN A 138 -53.94 63.33 76.39
N ALA A 139 -53.79 62.41 77.35
CA ALA A 139 -52.49 61.86 77.73
C ALA A 139 -51.85 61.07 76.58
N ALA A 140 -52.65 60.31 75.82
CA ALA A 140 -52.18 59.59 74.63
C ALA A 140 -51.64 60.55 73.55
N ILE A 141 -52.34 61.66 73.29
CA ILE A 141 -51.87 62.73 72.38
C ILE A 141 -50.56 63.34 72.91
N ALA A 142 -50.44 63.59 74.20
CA ALA A 142 -49.23 64.14 74.81
C ALA A 142 -48.01 63.21 74.73
N ALA A 143 -48.21 61.89 74.55
CA ALA A 143 -47.14 60.91 74.36
C ALA A 143 -46.65 60.80 72.90
N MET A 144 -47.36 61.40 71.93
CA MET A 144 -46.99 61.33 70.51
C MET A 144 -45.61 61.87 70.15
N PRO A 145 -45.07 62.94 70.77
CA PRO A 145 -43.72 63.41 70.48
C PRO A 145 -42.63 62.36 70.75
N GLU A 146 -42.76 61.58 71.84
CA GLU A 146 -41.82 60.48 72.14
C GLU A 146 -41.98 59.33 71.14
N PHE A 147 -43.22 58.98 70.76
CA PHE A 147 -43.47 58.01 69.69
C PHE A 147 -42.87 58.45 68.35
N GLN A 148 -43.06 59.71 67.95
CA GLN A 148 -42.49 60.27 66.71
C GLN A 148 -40.96 60.26 66.73
N LYS A 149 -40.35 60.52 67.88
CA LYS A 149 -38.89 60.42 68.05
C LYS A 149 -38.41 58.98 67.88
N ALA A 150 -39.11 57.99 68.44
CA ALA A 150 -38.79 56.58 68.27
C ALA A 150 -39.05 56.08 66.84
N PHE A 151 -40.13 56.56 66.20
CA PHE A 151 -40.43 56.34 64.78
C PHE A 151 -39.26 56.79 63.92
N LYS A 152 -38.80 58.04 64.11
CA LYS A 152 -37.71 58.62 63.33
C LYS A 152 -36.39 57.91 63.56
N ALA A 153 -36.08 57.57 64.81
CA ALA A 153 -34.87 56.81 65.14
C ALA A 153 -34.84 55.43 64.47
N LEU A 154 -36.00 54.74 64.40
CA LEU A 154 -36.12 53.48 63.68
C LEU A 154 -36.01 53.68 62.17
N GLU A 155 -36.70 54.66 61.61
CA GLU A 155 -36.62 55.03 60.19
C GLU A 155 -35.17 55.27 59.75
N ASP A 156 -34.39 56.04 60.52
CA ASP A 156 -32.99 56.32 60.22
C ASP A 156 -32.13 55.04 60.22
N THR A 157 -32.39 54.09 61.14
CA THR A 157 -31.67 52.79 61.15
C THR A 157 -32.10 51.86 60.02
N MET A 158 -33.35 51.96 59.56
CA MET A 158 -33.87 51.18 58.42
C MET A 158 -33.36 51.73 57.10
N GLU A 159 -33.20 53.05 56.97
CA GLU A 159 -32.55 53.69 55.82
C GLU A 159 -31.07 53.28 55.71
N GLU A 160 -30.34 53.27 56.83
CA GLU A 160 -28.96 52.77 56.85
C GLU A 160 -28.93 51.27 56.43
N GLN A 161 -29.87 50.47 56.93
CA GLN A 161 -29.97 49.05 56.64
C GLN A 161 -30.29 48.77 55.17
N SER A 162 -31.30 49.43 54.61
CA SER A 162 -31.73 49.22 53.23
C SER A 162 -30.60 49.62 52.26
N GLY A 163 -29.93 50.75 52.50
CA GLY A 163 -28.78 51.17 51.70
C GLY A 163 -27.62 50.16 51.76
N ALA A 164 -27.33 49.58 52.93
CA ALA A 164 -26.30 48.56 53.05
C ALA A 164 -26.67 47.24 52.34
N ILE A 165 -27.94 46.82 52.40
CA ILE A 165 -28.43 45.63 51.70
C ILE A 165 -28.44 45.86 50.18
N GLU A 166 -28.88 47.02 49.70
CA GLU A 166 -28.86 47.38 48.28
C GLU A 166 -27.44 47.37 47.71
N GLN A 167 -26.46 47.86 48.48
CA GLN A 167 -25.06 47.82 48.09
C GLN A 167 -24.54 46.37 47.95
N ASP A 168 -24.93 45.48 48.86
CA ASP A 168 -24.60 44.05 48.77
C ASP A 168 -25.30 43.41 47.55
N VAL A 169 -26.60 43.66 47.33
CA VAL A 169 -27.35 43.19 46.14
C VAL A 169 -26.60 43.55 44.86
N GLU A 170 -26.19 44.82 44.73
CA GLU A 170 -25.45 45.29 43.56
C GLU A 170 -24.10 44.57 43.43
N ALA A 171 -23.32 44.48 44.51
CA ALA A 171 -22.02 43.82 44.53
C ALA A 171 -22.10 42.34 44.10
N TYR A 172 -23.04 41.58 44.66
CA TYR A 172 -23.26 40.18 44.29
C TYR A 172 -23.74 40.04 42.84
N SER A 173 -24.60 40.95 42.35
CA SER A 173 -25.07 40.94 40.96
C SER A 173 -23.92 41.19 39.97
N VAL A 174 -23.02 42.12 40.28
CA VAL A 174 -21.83 42.43 39.48
C VAL A 174 -20.85 41.26 39.52
N GLU A 175 -20.62 40.68 40.68
CA GLU A 175 -19.77 39.49 40.83
C GLU A 175 -20.31 38.31 40.01
N ALA A 176 -21.61 38.01 40.11
CA ALA A 176 -22.24 36.92 39.36
C ALA A 176 -22.11 37.13 37.85
N LYS A 177 -22.37 38.35 37.34
CA LYS A 177 -22.19 38.71 35.92
C LYS A 177 -20.74 38.58 35.47
N SER A 178 -19.79 39.07 36.27
CA SER A 178 -18.34 38.98 35.98
C SER A 178 -17.85 37.54 35.97
N ARG A 179 -18.31 36.71 36.92
CA ARG A 179 -18.02 35.28 36.95
C ARG A 179 -18.63 34.53 35.76
N ALA A 180 -19.85 34.86 35.36
CA ALA A 180 -20.46 34.31 34.16
C ALA A 180 -19.63 34.65 32.91
N ALA A 181 -19.27 35.93 32.72
CA ALA A 181 -18.49 36.38 31.58
C ALA A 181 -17.10 35.72 31.52
N SER A 182 -16.40 35.66 32.66
CA SER A 182 -15.08 35.00 32.75
C SER A 182 -15.17 33.49 32.53
N ALA A 183 -16.23 32.82 33.02
CA ALA A 183 -16.50 31.41 32.75
C ALA A 183 -16.70 31.14 31.25
N THR A 184 -17.54 31.95 30.59
CA THR A 184 -17.78 31.85 29.14
C THR A 184 -16.48 32.06 28.35
N TRP A 185 -15.67 33.06 28.72
CA TRP A 185 -14.39 33.31 28.08
C TRP A 185 -13.40 32.15 28.27
N GLN A 186 -13.25 31.63 29.48
CA GLN A 186 -12.35 30.51 29.78
C GLN A 186 -12.72 29.24 29.02
N VAL A 187 -14.01 28.88 28.97
CA VAL A 187 -14.49 27.74 28.19
C VAL A 187 -14.29 27.99 26.69
N GLY A 188 -14.57 29.20 26.20
CA GLY A 188 -14.35 29.58 24.80
C GLY A 188 -12.89 29.47 24.37
N VAL A 189 -11.96 30.00 25.17
CA VAL A 189 -10.51 29.87 24.94
C VAL A 189 -10.07 28.40 25.01
N GLY A 190 -10.57 27.63 25.98
CA GLY A 190 -10.29 26.20 26.10
C GLY A 190 -10.73 25.42 24.86
N LEU A 191 -11.94 25.69 24.35
CA LEU A 191 -12.46 25.11 23.11
C LEU A 191 -11.61 25.51 21.89
N ALA A 192 -11.22 26.78 21.77
CA ALA A 192 -10.39 27.26 20.67
C ALA A 192 -9.01 26.58 20.65
N ILE A 193 -8.36 26.44 21.82
CA ILE A 193 -7.09 25.72 21.96
C ILE A 193 -7.26 24.24 21.63
N ALA A 194 -8.33 23.60 22.12
CA ALA A 194 -8.65 22.20 21.80
C ALA A 194 -8.82 21.98 20.29
N ALA A 195 -9.59 22.85 19.63
CA ALA A 195 -9.79 22.79 18.19
C ALA A 195 -8.48 22.99 17.42
N ALA A 196 -7.69 24.01 17.78
CA ALA A 196 -6.41 24.29 17.13
C ALA A 196 -5.42 23.12 17.25
N LEU A 197 -5.32 22.51 18.44
CA LEU A 197 -4.45 21.35 18.67
C LEU A 197 -4.94 20.10 17.92
N LEU A 198 -6.25 19.86 17.85
CA LEU A 198 -6.81 18.75 17.08
C LEU A 198 -6.58 18.93 15.57
N VAL A 199 -6.79 20.13 15.03
CA VAL A 199 -6.50 20.44 13.63
C VAL A 199 -5.02 20.26 13.35
N PHE A 200 -4.14 20.83 14.19
CA PHE A 200 -2.70 20.68 14.05
C PHE A 200 -2.27 19.22 14.06
N ALA A 201 -2.72 18.43 15.04
CA ALA A 201 -2.38 17.02 15.16
C ALA A 201 -2.93 16.19 13.99
N SER A 202 -4.13 16.53 13.49
CA SER A 202 -4.73 15.87 12.32
C SER A 202 -3.96 16.16 11.03
N VAL A 203 -3.59 17.41 10.78
CA VAL A 203 -2.77 17.82 9.61
C VAL A 203 -1.38 17.20 9.70
N TRP A 204 -0.76 17.21 10.88
CA TRP A 204 0.54 16.57 11.11
C TRP A 204 0.50 15.06 10.83
N LEU A 205 -0.54 14.36 11.30
CA LEU A 205 -0.73 12.94 11.04
C LEU A 205 -0.99 12.66 9.55
N ALA A 206 -1.83 13.48 8.91
CA ALA A 206 -2.14 13.35 7.48
C ALA A 206 -0.88 13.50 6.63
N ASN A 207 -0.03 14.50 6.88
CA ASN A 207 1.21 14.71 6.14
C ASN A 207 2.21 13.55 6.33
N GLN A 208 2.32 13.02 7.56
CA GLN A 208 3.17 11.86 7.87
C GLN A 208 2.74 10.56 7.15
N MET A 209 1.48 10.46 6.74
CA MET A 209 0.94 9.28 6.06
C MET A 209 0.81 9.46 4.55
N ALA A 210 0.21 10.57 4.12
CA ALA A 210 -0.21 10.78 2.74
C ALA A 210 0.97 10.91 1.78
N GLU A 211 2.00 11.67 2.15
CA GLU A 211 3.16 11.88 1.28
C GLU A 211 3.97 10.58 1.08
N PRO A 212 4.35 9.83 2.14
CA PRO A 212 5.05 8.56 1.98
C PRO A 212 4.22 7.48 1.24
N MET A 213 2.90 7.44 1.44
CA MET A 213 2.01 6.55 0.69
C MET A 213 1.92 6.94 -0.78
N ALA A 214 1.79 8.23 -1.10
CA ALA A 214 1.81 8.70 -2.48
C ALA A 214 3.16 8.39 -3.16
N HIS A 215 4.27 8.45 -2.43
CA HIS A 215 5.57 8.00 -2.93
C HIS A 215 5.60 6.50 -3.22
N ALA A 216 5.07 5.67 -2.33
CA ALA A 216 4.96 4.22 -2.57
C ALA A 216 4.12 3.92 -3.82
N VAL A 217 2.99 4.61 -4.03
CA VAL A 217 2.18 4.47 -5.25
C VAL A 217 2.99 4.82 -6.50
N ARG A 218 3.71 5.96 -6.50
CA ARG A 218 4.56 6.35 -7.65
C ARG A 218 5.66 5.33 -7.96
N VAL A 219 6.27 4.72 -6.95
CA VAL A 219 7.27 3.65 -7.15
C VAL A 219 6.61 2.41 -7.76
N ALA A 220 5.40 2.05 -7.32
CA ALA A 220 4.65 0.92 -7.85
C ALA A 220 4.28 1.14 -9.33
N ASP A 221 3.79 2.33 -9.67
CA ASP A 221 3.40 2.69 -11.03
C ASP A 221 4.61 2.62 -11.98
N ARG A 222 5.76 3.18 -11.59
CA ARG A 222 7.00 3.09 -12.37
C ARG A 222 7.48 1.65 -12.57
N LEU A 223 7.41 0.84 -11.51
CA LEU A 223 7.73 -0.58 -11.61
C LEU A 223 6.79 -1.31 -12.58
N ALA A 224 5.50 -0.99 -12.57
CA ALA A 224 4.52 -1.55 -13.49
C ALA A 224 4.75 -1.10 -14.96
N GLU A 225 5.28 0.10 -15.17
CA GLU A 225 5.71 0.61 -16.48
C GLU A 225 7.07 0.04 -16.94
N GLY A 226 7.76 -0.72 -16.08
CA GLY A 226 9.07 -1.30 -16.37
C GLY A 226 10.26 -0.36 -16.13
N ASP A 227 10.05 0.80 -15.51
CA ASP A 227 11.12 1.69 -15.07
C ASP A 227 11.74 1.19 -13.76
N LEU A 228 12.87 0.50 -13.90
CA LEU A 228 13.67 -0.02 -12.78
C LEU A 228 14.79 0.93 -12.33
N THR A 229 14.81 2.18 -12.80
CA THR A 229 15.87 3.16 -12.50
C THR A 229 15.53 4.06 -11.31
N SER A 230 14.28 4.05 -10.86
CA SER A 230 13.82 4.93 -9.78
C SER A 230 14.50 4.60 -8.44
N THR A 231 14.96 5.60 -7.70
CA THR A 231 15.53 5.37 -6.37
C THR A 231 14.41 5.29 -5.32
N VAL A 232 14.24 4.14 -4.68
CA VAL A 232 13.31 4.00 -3.57
C VAL A 232 13.94 4.59 -2.30
N ARG A 233 13.45 5.74 -1.84
CA ARG A 233 13.89 6.36 -0.58
C ARG A 233 12.87 6.04 0.54
N PRO A 234 13.18 5.14 1.48
CA PRO A 234 12.27 4.82 2.58
C PRO A 234 12.10 6.04 3.50
N SER A 235 10.86 6.50 3.66
CA SER A 235 10.49 7.63 4.52
C SER A 235 9.10 7.40 5.13
N GLY A 236 8.74 8.22 6.12
CA GLY A 236 7.45 8.13 6.83
C GLY A 236 7.51 7.31 8.12
N ASN A 237 6.38 6.72 8.49
CA ASN A 237 6.27 5.86 9.66
C ASN A 237 6.89 4.47 9.46
N ASP A 238 6.97 3.68 10.53
CA ASP A 238 7.63 2.35 10.51
C ASP A 238 7.04 1.43 9.44
N GLU A 239 5.71 1.40 9.33
CA GLU A 239 5.00 0.57 8.35
C GLU A 239 5.28 1.03 6.91
N THR A 240 5.32 2.34 6.64
CA THR A 240 5.63 2.86 5.30
C THR A 240 7.09 2.63 4.92
N ILE A 241 8.03 2.82 5.86
CA ILE A 241 9.44 2.49 5.65
C ILE A 241 9.60 1.01 5.32
N ARG A 242 8.89 0.12 6.04
CA ARG A 242 8.91 -1.31 5.79
C ARG A 242 8.32 -1.67 4.42
N LEU A 243 7.24 -1.01 4.00
CA LEU A 243 6.66 -1.15 2.66
C LEU A 243 7.66 -0.72 1.58
N LEU A 244 8.20 0.49 1.67
CA LEU A 244 9.17 1.01 0.69
C LEU A 244 10.42 0.14 0.60
N LYS A 245 10.96 -0.36 1.73
CA LYS A 245 12.06 -1.34 1.71
C LYS A 245 11.69 -2.66 1.03
N ALA A 246 10.44 -3.10 1.13
CA ALA A 246 9.99 -4.30 0.42
C ALA A 246 9.87 -4.06 -1.08
N MET A 247 9.43 -2.87 -1.49
CA MET A 247 9.39 -2.45 -2.89
C MET A 247 10.79 -2.30 -3.50
N ASP A 248 11.74 -1.77 -2.75
CA ASP A 248 13.15 -1.68 -3.16
C ASP A 248 13.75 -3.06 -3.49
N ARG A 249 13.56 -4.03 -2.59
CA ARG A 249 13.95 -5.44 -2.84
C ARG A 249 13.22 -6.05 -4.04
N MET A 250 11.96 -5.68 -4.26
CA MET A 250 11.19 -6.15 -5.42
C MET A 250 11.78 -5.60 -6.72
N GLN A 251 12.10 -4.30 -6.77
CA GLN A 251 12.75 -3.66 -7.91
C GLN A 251 14.13 -4.27 -8.19
N GLU A 252 14.95 -4.52 -7.17
CA GLU A 252 16.25 -5.18 -7.32
C GLU A 252 16.13 -6.58 -7.92
N SER A 253 15.16 -7.37 -7.43
CA SER A 253 14.86 -8.71 -7.94
C SER A 253 14.40 -8.67 -9.42
N PHE A 254 13.47 -7.76 -9.76
CA PHE A 254 13.06 -7.56 -11.16
C PHE A 254 14.23 -7.14 -12.05
N GLY A 255 15.09 -6.24 -11.59
CA GLY A 255 16.31 -5.86 -12.31
C GLY A 255 17.25 -7.03 -12.55
N GLY A 256 17.37 -7.95 -11.58
CA GLY A 256 18.09 -9.20 -11.75
C GLY A 256 17.50 -10.08 -12.85
N ILE A 257 16.19 -10.29 -12.84
CA ILE A 257 15.47 -11.10 -13.84
C ILE A 257 15.66 -10.51 -15.24
N VAL A 258 15.46 -9.19 -15.41
CA VAL A 258 15.63 -8.51 -16.70
C VAL A 258 17.05 -8.66 -17.24
N ARG A 259 18.08 -8.52 -16.39
CA ARG A 259 19.48 -8.73 -16.79
C ARG A 259 19.74 -10.16 -17.28
N VAL A 260 19.19 -11.16 -16.60
CA VAL A 260 19.31 -12.57 -17.01
C VAL A 260 18.62 -12.81 -18.36
N VAL A 261 17.41 -12.27 -18.54
CA VAL A 261 16.68 -12.39 -19.82
C VAL A 261 17.45 -11.71 -20.95
N GLN A 262 17.99 -10.50 -20.72
CA GLN A 262 18.81 -9.79 -21.71
C GLN A 262 20.08 -10.57 -22.08
N SER A 263 20.79 -11.12 -21.10
CA SER A 263 21.98 -11.95 -21.34
C SER A 263 21.64 -13.22 -22.15
N ASN A 264 20.52 -13.87 -21.84
CA ASN A 264 20.07 -15.05 -22.58
C ASN A 264 19.69 -14.69 -24.02
N ALA A 265 18.99 -13.57 -24.23
CA ALA A 265 18.66 -13.09 -25.57
C ALA A 265 19.92 -12.79 -26.39
N GLN A 266 20.95 -12.18 -25.78
CA GLN A 266 22.23 -11.93 -26.44
C GLN A 266 22.94 -13.24 -26.81
N ASN A 267 22.94 -14.24 -25.93
CA ASN A 267 23.52 -15.55 -26.22
C ASN A 267 22.80 -16.24 -27.39
N VAL A 268 21.46 -16.20 -27.40
CA VAL A 268 20.66 -16.76 -28.51
C VAL A 268 20.97 -16.03 -29.82
N ALA A 269 21.12 -14.70 -29.80
CA ALA A 269 21.49 -13.92 -30.98
C ALA A 269 22.87 -14.33 -31.52
N THR A 270 23.87 -14.47 -30.63
CA THR A 270 25.21 -14.94 -31.00
C THR A 270 25.18 -16.35 -31.59
N SER A 271 24.53 -17.32 -30.93
CA SER A 271 24.42 -18.69 -31.44
C SER A 271 23.66 -18.75 -32.77
N SER A 272 22.66 -17.89 -32.96
CA SER A 272 21.93 -17.79 -34.22
C SER A 272 22.82 -17.26 -35.36
N ALA A 273 23.72 -16.32 -35.08
CA ALA A 273 24.72 -15.84 -36.03
C ALA A 273 25.75 -16.94 -36.39
N GLU A 274 26.20 -17.73 -35.41
CA GLU A 274 27.09 -18.87 -35.64
C GLU A 274 26.42 -19.95 -36.49
N ILE A 275 25.15 -20.28 -36.22
CA ILE A 275 24.36 -21.22 -37.04
C ILE A 275 24.24 -20.70 -38.47
N ALA A 276 23.91 -19.42 -38.66
CA ALA A 276 23.79 -18.83 -39.99
C ALA A 276 25.12 -18.93 -40.77
N GLN A 277 26.24 -18.64 -40.11
CA GLN A 277 27.57 -18.79 -40.70
C GLN A 277 27.89 -20.25 -41.06
N GLY A 278 27.62 -21.19 -40.15
CA GLY A 278 27.81 -22.61 -40.40
C GLY A 278 26.93 -23.14 -41.54
N ASN A 279 25.71 -22.62 -41.68
CA ASN A 279 24.81 -22.99 -42.76
C ASN A 279 25.29 -22.47 -44.12
N ASN A 280 25.90 -21.28 -44.17
CA ASN A 280 26.55 -20.76 -45.37
C ASN A 280 27.75 -21.61 -45.80
N ASP A 281 28.61 -22.02 -44.86
CA ASP A 281 29.75 -22.91 -45.15
C ASP A 281 29.26 -24.29 -45.65
N LEU A 282 28.24 -24.85 -45.01
CA LEU A 282 27.63 -26.10 -45.44
C LEU A 282 27.02 -25.98 -46.86
N SER A 283 26.35 -24.87 -47.15
CA SER A 283 25.80 -24.61 -48.49
C SER A 283 26.92 -24.57 -49.53
N ALA A 284 28.00 -23.82 -49.28
CA ALA A 284 29.15 -23.73 -50.19
C ALA A 284 29.82 -25.10 -50.42
N ARG A 285 29.98 -25.90 -49.35
CA ARG A 285 30.50 -27.28 -49.47
C ARG A 285 29.57 -28.19 -50.25
N THR A 286 28.26 -28.04 -50.08
CA THR A 286 27.26 -28.81 -50.82
C THR A 286 27.29 -28.45 -52.31
N GLU A 287 27.45 -27.17 -52.66
CA GLU A 287 27.65 -26.72 -54.05
C GLU A 287 28.95 -27.29 -54.65
N GLN A 288 30.06 -27.25 -53.92
CA GLN A 288 31.32 -27.86 -54.36
C GLN A 288 31.18 -29.37 -54.56
N GLN A 289 30.52 -30.06 -53.65
CA GLN A 289 30.31 -31.50 -53.75
C GLN A 289 29.40 -31.86 -54.93
N ALA A 290 28.36 -31.06 -55.19
CA ALA A 290 27.52 -31.22 -56.37
C ALA A 290 28.34 -31.08 -57.67
N SER A 291 29.21 -30.08 -57.75
CA SER A 291 30.12 -29.89 -58.89
C SER A 291 31.09 -31.06 -59.06
N ALA A 292 31.69 -31.58 -57.97
CA ALA A 292 32.57 -32.75 -58.04
C ALA A 292 31.81 -34.03 -58.47
N LEU A 293 30.55 -34.18 -58.08
CA LEU A 293 29.67 -35.25 -58.54
C LEU A 293 29.36 -35.12 -60.04
N GLU A 294 29.16 -33.90 -60.53
CA GLU A 294 28.96 -33.63 -61.96
C GLU A 294 30.21 -34.01 -62.78
N GLU A 295 31.41 -33.65 -62.32
CA GLU A 295 32.67 -34.04 -62.95
C GLU A 295 32.89 -35.57 -62.92
N THR A 296 32.53 -36.21 -61.80
CA THR A 296 32.58 -37.68 -61.68
C THR A 296 31.61 -38.35 -62.64
N ALA A 297 30.39 -37.83 -62.78
CA ALA A 297 29.40 -38.35 -63.71
C ALA A 297 29.88 -38.23 -65.16
N ALA A 298 30.44 -37.08 -65.55
CA ALA A 298 31.05 -36.88 -66.87
C ALA A 298 32.21 -37.86 -67.12
N SER A 299 33.08 -38.06 -66.13
CA SER A 299 34.18 -39.03 -66.21
C SER A 299 33.66 -40.47 -66.35
N MET A 300 32.54 -40.81 -65.70
CA MET A 300 31.89 -42.11 -65.84
C MET A 300 31.24 -42.31 -67.22
N GLU A 301 30.70 -41.25 -67.83
CA GLU A 301 30.23 -41.30 -69.23
C GLU A 301 31.40 -41.55 -70.21
N GLU A 302 32.52 -40.85 -70.02
CA GLU A 302 33.72 -41.05 -70.84
C GLU A 302 34.30 -42.47 -70.67
N LEU A 303 34.39 -42.96 -69.43
CA LEU A 303 34.78 -44.34 -69.14
C LEU A 303 33.81 -45.34 -69.79
N GLY A 304 32.51 -45.10 -69.71
CA GLY A 304 31.50 -45.94 -70.37
C GLY A 304 31.71 -46.00 -71.89
N SER A 305 32.03 -44.87 -72.51
CA SER A 305 32.36 -44.81 -73.95
C SER A 305 33.62 -45.62 -74.28
N THR A 306 34.66 -45.53 -73.45
CA THR A 306 35.93 -46.23 -73.62
C THR A 306 35.77 -47.74 -73.42
N VAL A 307 34.98 -48.16 -72.41
CA VAL A 307 34.66 -49.57 -72.18
C VAL A 307 33.89 -50.16 -73.36
N LYS A 308 32.93 -49.40 -73.93
CA LYS A 308 32.22 -49.82 -75.14
C LYS A 308 33.16 -49.98 -76.33
N GLN A 309 34.06 -49.01 -76.55
CA GLN A 309 35.08 -49.10 -77.60
C GLN A 309 36.03 -50.30 -77.41
N ASN A 310 36.45 -50.58 -76.17
CA ASN A 310 37.27 -51.74 -75.83
C ASN A 310 36.52 -53.06 -76.10
N ALA A 311 35.23 -53.14 -75.76
CA ALA A 311 34.40 -54.31 -76.04
C ALA A 311 34.25 -54.57 -77.54
N ASP A 312 34.04 -53.52 -78.34
CA ASP A 312 33.97 -53.61 -79.80
C ASP A 312 35.33 -54.01 -80.40
N SER A 313 36.43 -53.47 -79.89
CA SER A 313 37.80 -53.85 -80.28
C SER A 313 38.10 -55.31 -79.95
N ALA A 314 37.70 -55.78 -78.77
CA ALA A 314 37.85 -57.18 -78.38
C ALA A 314 37.02 -58.12 -79.26
N ARG A 315 35.78 -57.74 -79.62
CA ARG A 315 34.98 -58.48 -80.61
C ARG A 315 35.67 -58.57 -81.96
N GLN A 316 36.22 -57.45 -82.43
CA GLN A 316 36.94 -57.39 -83.70
C GLN A 316 38.20 -58.26 -83.67
N ALA A 317 38.98 -58.19 -82.59
CA ALA A 317 40.16 -59.02 -82.37
C ALA A 317 39.80 -60.52 -82.33
N ASN A 318 38.72 -60.90 -81.64
CA ASN A 318 38.22 -62.27 -81.62
C ASN A 318 37.83 -62.76 -83.03
N GLN A 319 37.17 -61.91 -83.83
CA GLN A 319 36.83 -62.23 -85.21
C GLN A 319 38.08 -62.45 -86.08
N LEU A 320 39.09 -61.59 -85.93
CA LEU A 320 40.39 -61.74 -86.58
C LEU A 320 41.08 -63.04 -86.18
N ALA A 321 41.08 -63.38 -84.88
CA ALA A 321 41.66 -64.62 -84.37
C ALA A 321 40.94 -65.86 -84.91
N MET A 322 39.60 -65.87 -84.96
CA MET A 322 38.83 -66.96 -85.57
C MET A 322 39.13 -67.13 -87.07
N ASN A 323 39.23 -66.02 -87.79
CA ASN A 323 39.62 -66.04 -89.21
C ASN A 323 41.04 -66.62 -89.39
N ALA A 324 42.02 -66.15 -88.60
CA ALA A 324 43.38 -66.67 -88.62
C ALA A 324 43.44 -68.16 -88.27
N SER A 325 42.66 -68.61 -87.27
CA SER A 325 42.53 -70.03 -86.93
C SER A 325 41.97 -70.86 -88.09
N THR A 326 40.99 -70.34 -88.82
CA THR A 326 40.43 -71.02 -90.00
C THR A 326 41.47 -71.14 -91.12
N VAL A 327 42.26 -70.08 -91.34
CA VAL A 327 43.38 -70.12 -92.29
C VAL A 327 44.43 -71.14 -91.85
N ALA A 328 44.77 -71.18 -90.56
CA ALA A 328 45.72 -72.15 -90.02
C ALA A 328 45.24 -73.61 -90.17
N ILE A 329 43.95 -73.88 -89.95
CA ILE A 329 43.35 -75.21 -90.18
C ILE A 329 43.48 -75.63 -91.65
N LYS A 330 43.13 -74.73 -92.59
CA LYS A 330 43.31 -74.99 -94.03
C LYS A 330 44.79 -75.19 -94.38
N GLY A 331 45.69 -74.42 -93.78
CA GLY A 331 47.14 -74.60 -93.93
C GLY A 331 47.61 -75.97 -93.43
N GLY A 332 47.09 -76.43 -92.29
CA GLY A 332 47.37 -77.76 -91.75
C GLY A 332 46.90 -78.89 -92.68
N GLU A 333 45.75 -78.72 -93.33
CA GLU A 333 45.23 -79.67 -94.32
C GLU A 333 46.15 -79.77 -95.56
N VAL A 334 46.64 -78.63 -96.05
CA VAL A 334 47.64 -78.58 -97.14
C VAL A 334 48.95 -79.25 -96.73
N VAL A 335 49.45 -78.99 -95.51
CA VAL A 335 50.65 -79.65 -94.98
C VAL A 335 50.43 -81.17 -94.87
N GLY A 336 49.24 -81.60 -94.46
CA GLY A 336 48.84 -83.02 -94.45
C GLY A 336 48.94 -83.65 -95.84
N GLN A 337 48.43 -82.99 -96.88
CA GLN A 337 48.58 -83.45 -98.28
C GLN A 337 50.05 -83.54 -98.71
N VAL A 338 50.90 -82.60 -98.29
CA VAL A 338 52.35 -82.65 -98.58
C VAL A 338 53.02 -83.85 -97.91
N VAL A 339 52.67 -84.18 -96.66
CA VAL A 339 53.19 -85.36 -95.95
C VAL A 339 52.75 -86.65 -96.63
N GLU A 340 51.48 -86.76 -97.04
CA GLU A 340 50.94 -87.90 -97.80
C GLU A 340 51.73 -88.09 -99.12
N THR A 341 51.99 -86.98 -99.82
CA THR A 341 52.78 -86.98 -101.06
C THR A 341 54.23 -87.42 -100.82
N MET A 342 54.87 -86.92 -99.75
CA MET A 342 56.22 -87.36 -99.34
C MET A 342 56.27 -88.85 -99.01
N LYS A 343 55.20 -89.41 -98.43
CA LYS A 343 55.09 -90.84 -98.15
C LYS A 343 55.00 -91.66 -99.44
N GLY A 344 54.23 -91.19 -100.42
CA GLY A 344 54.17 -91.77 -101.77
C GLY A 344 55.51 -91.69 -102.52
N ILE A 345 56.27 -90.61 -102.35
CA ILE A 345 57.64 -90.49 -102.88
C ILE A 345 58.56 -91.54 -102.23
N ASN A 346 58.52 -91.68 -100.90
CA ASN A 346 59.34 -92.66 -100.18
C ASN A 346 59.06 -94.10 -100.62
N GLU A 347 57.79 -94.45 -100.81
CA GLU A 347 57.39 -95.76 -101.30
C GLU A 347 57.86 -96.00 -102.76
N SER A 348 57.76 -94.97 -103.61
CA SER A 348 58.29 -95.01 -104.97
C SER A 348 59.82 -95.19 -104.99
N SER A 349 60.55 -94.51 -104.10
CA SER A 349 62.01 -94.68 -103.96
C SER A 349 62.39 -96.09 -103.49
N ARG A 350 61.62 -96.74 -102.61
CA ARG A 350 61.84 -98.14 -102.24
C ARG A 350 61.65 -99.07 -103.43
N ARG A 351 60.58 -98.90 -104.22
CA ARG A 351 60.39 -99.68 -105.46
C ARG A 351 61.55 -99.49 -106.44
N ILE A 352 62.08 -98.28 -106.58
CA ILE A 352 63.28 -98.02 -107.40
C ILE A 352 64.48 -98.79 -106.85
N SER A 353 64.69 -98.81 -105.53
CA SER A 353 65.77 -99.58 -104.88
C SER A 353 65.65 -101.10 -105.12
N ASP A 354 64.43 -101.63 -105.10
CA ASP A 354 64.16 -103.04 -105.41
C ASP A 354 64.49 -103.35 -106.87
N ILE A 355 64.12 -102.47 -107.81
CA ILE A 355 64.45 -102.59 -109.24
C ILE A 355 65.97 -102.54 -109.45
N ILE A 356 66.68 -101.60 -108.79
CA ILE A 356 68.16 -101.50 -108.85
C ILE A 356 68.79 -102.82 -108.37
N SER A 357 68.27 -103.43 -107.30
CA SER A 357 68.78 -104.70 -106.78
C SER A 357 68.60 -105.86 -107.77
N VAL A 358 67.49 -105.87 -108.53
CA VAL A 358 67.27 -106.82 -109.62
C VAL A 358 68.23 -106.56 -110.79
N ILE A 359 68.46 -105.29 -111.15
CA ILE A 359 69.43 -104.92 -112.20
C ILE A 359 70.84 -105.35 -111.82
N ASP A 360 71.25 -105.18 -110.55
CA ASP A 360 72.55 -105.62 -110.04
C ASP A 360 72.69 -107.15 -110.11
N GLY A 361 71.60 -107.88 -109.83
CA GLY A 361 71.50 -109.33 -110.06
C GLY A 361 71.66 -109.73 -111.53
N ILE A 362 71.04 -108.99 -112.48
CA ILE A 362 71.20 -109.22 -113.93
C ILE A 362 72.62 -108.89 -114.38
N ALA A 363 73.22 -107.81 -113.85
CA ALA A 363 74.60 -107.42 -114.15
C ALA A 363 75.59 -108.49 -113.68
N PHE A 364 75.40 -109.07 -112.50
CA PHE A 364 76.21 -110.18 -112.00
C PHE A 364 76.06 -111.44 -112.86
N GLN A 365 74.83 -111.80 -113.25
CA GLN A 365 74.60 -112.93 -114.16
C GLN A 365 75.24 -112.71 -115.53
N THR A 366 75.15 -111.49 -116.06
CA THR A 366 75.76 -111.10 -117.35
C THR A 366 77.28 -111.17 -117.27
N ASN A 367 77.88 -110.75 -116.15
CA ASN A 367 79.31 -110.87 -115.90
C ASN A 367 79.79 -112.33 -115.85
N ILE A 368 79.02 -113.23 -115.21
CA ILE A 368 79.31 -114.68 -115.21
C ILE A 368 79.17 -115.29 -116.61
N LEU A 369 78.15 -114.88 -117.37
CA LEU A 369 77.93 -115.37 -118.74
C LEU A 369 79.08 -114.94 -119.67
N ALA A 370 79.50 -113.67 -119.57
CA ALA A 370 80.61 -113.12 -120.33
C ALA A 370 81.93 -113.82 -120.00
N LEU A 371 82.16 -114.13 -118.72
CA LEU A 371 83.35 -114.87 -118.28
C LEU A 371 83.36 -116.31 -118.81
N ASN A 372 82.23 -117.02 -118.74
CA ASN A 372 82.13 -118.38 -119.28
C ASN A 372 82.30 -118.41 -120.80
N ALA A 373 81.76 -117.42 -121.52
CA ALA A 373 81.98 -117.29 -122.96
C ALA A 373 83.46 -117.03 -123.29
N ALA A 374 84.14 -116.16 -122.54
CA ALA A 374 85.55 -115.86 -122.73
C ALA A 374 86.48 -117.08 -122.45
N VAL A 375 86.13 -117.91 -121.46
CA VAL A 375 86.88 -119.14 -121.13
C VAL A 375 86.71 -120.20 -122.21
N GLU A 376 85.51 -120.39 -122.75
CA GLU A 376 85.29 -121.44 -123.74
C GLU A 376 85.80 -121.04 -125.14
N ALA A 377 85.75 -119.75 -125.49
CA ALA A 377 86.41 -119.22 -126.69
C ALA A 377 87.94 -119.46 -126.63
N ALA A 378 88.56 -119.19 -125.47
CA ALA A 378 89.99 -119.48 -125.27
C ALA A 378 90.33 -120.98 -125.36
N ARG A 379 89.34 -121.88 -125.16
CA ARG A 379 89.52 -123.33 -125.23
C ARG A 379 89.49 -123.88 -126.66
N ALA A 380 88.86 -123.19 -127.59
CA ALA A 380 88.72 -123.62 -129.00
C ALA A 380 89.82 -123.11 -129.95
N GLY A 381 90.85 -122.42 -129.44
CA GLY A 381 92.00 -121.97 -130.24
C GLY A 381 91.61 -121.03 -131.38
N GLU A 382 92.26 -121.09 -132.55
CA GLU A 382 91.93 -120.21 -133.71
C GLU A 382 90.53 -120.42 -134.34
N GLN A 383 89.69 -121.27 -133.77
CA GLN A 383 88.28 -121.43 -134.18
C GLN A 383 87.29 -121.14 -133.04
N GLY A 384 87.75 -120.60 -131.90
CA GLY A 384 86.99 -120.33 -130.68
C GLY A 384 86.50 -118.90 -130.51
#